data_AF-N9UWP9-F1
#
_entry.id   AF-N9UWP9-F1
#
_cell.length_a   1.000
_cell.length_b   1.000
_cell.length_c   1.000
_cell.angle_alpha   90.00
_cell.angle_beta   90.00
_cell.angle_gamma   90.00
#
_symmetry.space_group_name_H-M   'P 1'
#
loop_
_entity.id
_entity.type
_entity.pdbx_description
1 polymer ?
#
loop_
_entity_poly.entity_id
_entity_poly.type
_entity_poly.pdbx_seq_one_letter_code
_entity_poly.pdbx_strand_id
1 'polypeptide(L)'
;MHHFSTVEMAVTETLLTLAKASSQSEKIRLRQLIGQRFEDLAAAIGPEGPFSAKGHAAFAKLTHYREHQESFRALLCHGAIKVTVDQNCDWLLVIRSLSIRSRQSERGVVVMERIEAQSRLADLKREGQHLASILGQLRKAAEA
;
A
#
# COMPACT_ATOMS: atom_id res chain seq x y z
N MET A 1 5.12 9.32 -6.76
CA MET A 1 6.05 8.62 -5.85
C MET A 1 5.94 9.07 -4.40
N HIS A 2 6.01 10.37 -4.09
CA HIS A 2 5.92 10.88 -2.71
C HIS A 2 4.74 10.31 -1.88
N HIS A 3 3.52 10.23 -2.45
CA HIS A 3 2.35 9.71 -1.73
C HIS A 3 2.47 8.25 -1.31
N PHE A 4 3.14 7.41 -2.10
CA PHE A 4 3.44 6.04 -1.69
C PHE A 4 4.43 6.05 -0.52
N SER A 5 5.54 6.79 -0.67
CA SER A 5 6.59 6.87 0.35
C SER A 5 6.08 7.33 1.72
N THR A 6 5.12 8.26 1.77
CA THR A 6 4.49 8.67 3.03
C THR A 6 3.80 7.51 3.73
N VAL A 7 3.06 6.67 3.00
CA VAL A 7 2.38 5.50 3.56
C VAL A 7 3.39 4.42 3.96
N GLU A 8 4.40 4.18 3.11
CA GLU A 8 5.47 3.22 3.39
C GLU A 8 6.21 3.56 4.70
N MET A 9 6.47 4.85 4.92
CA MET A 9 7.05 5.36 6.16
C MET A 9 6.09 5.13 7.34
N ALA A 10 4.81 5.51 7.21
CA ALA A 10 3.82 5.30 8.26
C ALA A 10 3.67 3.82 8.66
N VAL A 11 3.67 2.90 7.70
CA VAL A 11 3.62 1.46 7.95
C VAL A 11 4.85 1.00 8.72
N THR A 12 6.03 1.49 8.34
CA THR A 12 7.30 1.12 8.98
C THR A 12 7.38 1.65 10.40
N GLU A 13 7.02 2.91 10.62
CA GLU A 13 6.92 3.51 11.94
C GLU A 13 5.97 2.71 12.83
N THR A 14 4.80 2.34 12.31
CA THR A 14 3.82 1.56 13.09
C THR A 14 4.37 0.19 13.44
N LEU A 15 4.96 -0.54 12.50
CA LEU A 15 5.61 -1.82 12.80
C LEU A 15 6.64 -1.72 13.91
N LEU A 16 7.49 -0.69 13.88
CA LEU A 16 8.51 -0.47 14.89
C LEU A 16 7.88 -0.15 16.26
N THR A 17 6.83 0.68 16.32
CA THR A 17 6.11 0.96 17.56
C THR A 17 5.47 -0.31 18.12
N LEU A 18 4.74 -1.08 17.31
CA LEU A 18 4.09 -2.31 17.75
C LEU A 18 5.13 -3.35 18.21
N ALA A 19 6.25 -3.47 17.51
CA ALA A 19 7.31 -4.42 17.88
C ALA A 19 7.97 -4.06 19.23
N LYS A 20 8.03 -2.77 19.59
CA LYS A 20 8.49 -2.31 20.91
C LYS A 20 7.46 -2.56 22.01
N ALA A 21 6.17 -2.42 21.71
CA ALA A 21 5.08 -2.65 22.65
C ALA A 21 4.76 -4.15 22.87
N SER A 22 5.18 -5.00 21.92
CA SER A 22 4.96 -6.45 21.97
C SER A 22 5.69 -7.11 23.14
N SER A 23 5.01 -8.06 23.78
CA SER A 23 5.65 -9.00 24.72
C SER A 23 6.63 -9.94 23.99
N GLN A 24 7.60 -10.54 24.70
CA GLN A 24 8.60 -11.44 24.09
C GLN A 24 7.98 -12.67 23.40
N SER A 25 6.76 -13.07 23.77
CA SER A 25 5.99 -14.17 23.17
C SER A 25 5.28 -13.81 21.85
N GLU A 26 5.15 -12.51 21.52
CA GLU A 26 4.33 -12.02 20.40
C GLU A 26 5.19 -11.36 19.29
N LYS A 27 6.38 -11.90 19.03
CA LYS A 27 7.36 -11.28 18.12
C LYS A 27 6.78 -10.93 16.76
N ILE A 28 6.64 -9.63 16.52
CA ILE A 28 6.34 -9.08 15.20
C ILE A 28 7.57 -9.21 14.29
N ARG A 29 7.33 -9.66 13.06
CA ARG A 29 8.38 -9.75 12.03
C ARG A 29 8.70 -8.35 11.50
N LEU A 30 9.99 -8.06 11.32
CA LEU A 30 10.48 -6.79 10.78
C LEU A 30 11.32 -7.04 9.53
N ARG A 31 10.66 -7.45 8.45
CA ARG A 31 11.33 -7.73 7.18
C ARG A 31 11.69 -6.43 6.44
N GLN A 32 12.69 -6.50 5.56
CA GLN A 32 13.25 -5.32 4.88
C GLN A 32 12.36 -4.81 3.73
N LEU A 33 11.78 -5.72 2.94
CA LEU A 33 11.08 -5.34 1.71
C LEU A 33 9.74 -4.67 2.04
N ILE A 34 9.35 -3.67 1.27
CA ILE A 34 8.13 -2.90 1.57
C ILE A 34 6.85 -3.75 1.52
N GLY A 35 6.70 -4.62 0.52
CA GLY A 35 5.55 -5.52 0.45
C GLY A 35 5.49 -6.48 1.64
N GLN A 36 6.65 -6.94 2.11
CA GLN A 36 6.75 -7.77 3.31
C GLN A 36 6.40 -7.00 4.59
N ARG A 37 6.74 -5.71 4.68
CA ARG A 37 6.32 -4.85 5.79
C ARG A 37 4.80 -4.64 5.81
N PHE A 38 4.19 -4.45 4.65
CA PHE A 38 2.72 -4.40 4.57
C PHE A 38 2.06 -5.71 5.03
N GLU A 39 2.62 -6.86 4.65
CA GLU A 39 2.17 -8.18 5.15
C GLU A 39 2.38 -8.34 6.66
N ASP A 40 3.56 -7.96 7.17
CA ASP A 40 3.90 -8.07 8.59
C ASP A 40 2.95 -7.20 9.42
N LEU A 41 2.64 -5.98 8.96
CA LEU A 41 1.70 -5.11 9.65
C LEU A 41 0.28 -5.69 9.61
N ALA A 42 -0.16 -6.18 8.44
CA ALA A 42 -1.48 -6.80 8.29
C ALA A 42 -1.62 -8.03 9.21
N ALA A 43 -0.58 -8.85 9.35
CA ALA A 43 -0.57 -9.98 10.26
C ALA A 43 -0.60 -9.54 11.73
N ALA A 44 0.09 -8.45 12.09
CA ALA A 44 0.11 -7.94 13.46
C ALA A 44 -1.24 -7.38 13.93
N ILE A 45 -1.97 -6.71 13.04
CA ILE A 45 -3.21 -5.98 13.37
C ILE A 45 -4.49 -6.69 12.89
N GLY A 46 -4.34 -7.77 12.14
CA GLY A 46 -5.44 -8.60 11.63
C GLY A 46 -6.13 -9.41 12.74
N PRO A 47 -7.21 -10.15 12.40
CA PRO A 47 -8.05 -10.84 13.39
C PRO A 47 -7.29 -11.76 14.35
N GLU A 48 -6.30 -12.49 13.81
CA GLU A 48 -5.46 -13.44 14.56
C GLU A 48 -4.15 -12.81 15.06
N GLY A 49 -4.01 -11.49 14.92
CA GLY A 49 -2.79 -10.76 15.24
C GLY A 49 -2.73 -10.34 16.71
N PRO A 50 -1.52 -10.15 17.28
CA PRO A 50 -1.33 -9.71 18.66
C PRO A 50 -1.96 -8.33 18.96
N PHE A 51 -2.21 -7.50 17.95
CA PHE A 51 -2.84 -6.19 18.09
C PHE A 51 -4.26 -6.13 17.53
N SER A 52 -4.94 -7.27 17.33
CA SER A 52 -6.28 -7.35 16.74
C SER A 52 -7.31 -6.44 17.44
N ALA A 53 -7.28 -6.40 18.78
CA ALA A 53 -8.21 -5.62 19.60
C ALA A 53 -8.12 -4.09 19.36
N LYS A 54 -6.90 -3.57 19.16
CA LYS A 54 -6.66 -2.13 18.89
C LYS A 54 -6.60 -1.84 17.38
N GLY A 55 -6.36 -2.86 16.55
CA GLY A 55 -5.96 -2.75 15.15
C GLY A 55 -7.08 -2.87 14.12
N HIS A 56 -8.31 -3.24 14.50
CA HIS A 56 -9.38 -3.57 13.55
C HIS A 56 -9.64 -2.50 12.48
N ALA A 57 -9.77 -1.22 12.86
CA ALA A 57 -9.99 -0.13 11.92
C ALA A 57 -8.78 0.09 10.97
N ALA A 58 -7.57 -0.03 11.51
CA ALA A 58 -6.33 0.05 10.74
C ALA A 58 -6.20 -1.12 9.77
N PHE A 59 -6.61 -2.33 10.18
CA PHE A 59 -6.59 -3.53 9.33
C PHE A 59 -7.47 -3.37 8.09
N ALA A 60 -8.73 -2.97 8.27
CA ALA A 60 -9.65 -2.77 7.16
C ALA A 60 -9.11 -1.74 6.16
N LYS A 61 -8.59 -0.61 6.66
CA LYS A 61 -8.05 0.44 5.79
C LYS A 61 -6.76 0.02 5.10
N LEU A 62 -5.90 -0.72 5.81
CA LEU A 62 -4.68 -1.26 5.25
C LEU A 62 -4.98 -2.25 4.11
N THR A 63 -5.90 -3.19 4.32
CA THR A 63 -6.32 -4.15 3.28
C THR A 63 -6.83 -3.44 2.04
N HIS A 64 -7.73 -2.46 2.20
CA HIS A 64 -8.22 -1.66 1.09
C HIS A 64 -7.10 -0.93 0.34
N TYR A 65 -6.16 -0.30 1.07
CA TYR A 65 -5.02 0.39 0.46
C TYR A 65 -4.11 -0.58 -0.30
N ARG A 66 -3.85 -1.78 0.24
CA ARG A 66 -3.02 -2.79 -0.42
C ARG A 66 -3.63 -3.26 -1.73
N GLU A 67 -4.93 -3.57 -1.71
CA GLU A 67 -5.66 -4.03 -2.89
C GLU A 67 -5.67 -3.01 -4.02
N HIS A 68 -5.83 -1.71 -3.70
CA HIS A 68 -6.07 -0.67 -4.69
C HIS A 68 -4.83 0.17 -5.02
N GLN A 69 -4.00 0.48 -4.03
CA GLN A 69 -2.89 1.43 -4.17
C GLN A 69 -1.53 0.73 -4.23
N GLU A 70 -1.27 -0.25 -3.35
CA GLU A 70 -0.01 -1.02 -3.40
C GLU A 70 0.12 -1.81 -4.71
N SER A 71 -0.96 -2.44 -5.17
CA SER A 71 -1.01 -3.12 -6.46
C SER A 71 -0.70 -2.17 -7.64
N PHE A 72 -1.27 -0.96 -7.61
CA PHE A 72 -1.03 0.07 -8.61
C PHE A 72 0.41 0.61 -8.58
N ARG A 73 1.02 0.71 -7.39
CA ARG A 73 2.45 1.02 -7.26
C ARG A 73 3.33 -0.01 -7.96
N ALA A 74 3.05 -1.30 -7.77
CA ALA A 74 3.81 -2.36 -8.44
C ALA A 74 3.73 -2.23 -9.96
N LEU A 75 2.55 -1.91 -10.49
CA LEU A 75 2.36 -1.63 -11.91
C LEU A 75 3.20 -0.43 -12.39
N LEU A 76 3.23 0.68 -11.63
CA LEU A 76 4.02 1.87 -11.99
C LEU A 76 5.54 1.63 -11.92
N CYS A 77 6.02 0.82 -10.98
CA CYS A 77 7.45 0.58 -10.79
C CYS A 77 8.01 -0.49 -11.71
N HIS A 78 7.18 -1.44 -12.15
CA HIS A 78 7.64 -2.62 -12.89
C HIS A 78 7.01 -2.74 -14.29
N GLY A 79 6.07 -1.86 -14.64
CA GLY A 79 5.48 -1.80 -15.96
C GLY A 79 6.37 -1.08 -16.97
N ALA A 80 6.32 -1.52 -18.23
CA ALA A 80 6.80 -0.78 -19.38
C ALA A 80 5.79 0.34 -19.71
N ILE A 81 6.19 1.58 -19.44
CA ILE A 81 5.33 2.75 -19.57
C ILE A 81 5.55 3.43 -20.92
N LYS A 82 4.45 3.77 -21.60
CA LYS A 82 4.43 4.66 -22.76
C LYS A 82 3.39 5.75 -22.54
N VAL A 83 3.71 6.95 -23.01
CA VAL A 83 2.74 8.05 -23.13
C VAL A 83 2.54 8.29 -24.62
N THR A 84 1.28 8.27 -25.05
CA THR A 84 0.88 8.56 -26.43
C THR A 84 -0.01 9.80 -26.44
N VAL A 85 -0.02 10.53 -27.54
CA VAL A 85 -0.87 11.72 -27.71
C VAL A 85 -1.84 11.44 -28.86
N ASP A 86 -3.10 11.81 -28.68
CA ASP A 86 -4.13 11.67 -29.70
C ASP A 86 -4.21 12.92 -30.61
N GLN A 87 -5.14 12.90 -31.55
CA GLN A 87 -5.37 14.01 -32.50
C GLN A 87 -5.88 15.31 -31.84
N ASN A 88 -6.41 15.24 -30.61
CA ASN A 88 -6.89 16.38 -29.84
C ASN A 88 -5.80 16.96 -28.92
N CYS A 89 -4.57 16.46 -29.03
CA CYS A 89 -3.46 16.77 -28.12
C CYS A 89 -3.69 16.29 -26.68
N ASP A 90 -4.61 15.35 -26.46
CA ASP A 90 -4.76 14.68 -25.17
C ASP A 90 -3.82 13.48 -25.08
N TRP A 91 -3.32 13.21 -23.88
CA TRP A 91 -2.41 12.10 -23.65
C TRP A 91 -3.13 10.89 -23.06
N LEU A 92 -2.67 9.72 -23.49
CA LEU A 92 -2.99 8.43 -22.88
C LEU A 92 -1.72 7.81 -22.30
N LEU A 93 -1.84 7.28 -21.10
CA LEU A 93 -0.80 6.51 -20.41
C LEU A 93 -1.07 5.02 -20.63
N VAL A 94 -0.14 4.34 -21.28
CA VAL A 94 -0.18 2.89 -21.49
C VAL A 94 0.89 2.23 -20.64
N ILE A 95 0.49 1.39 -19.70
CA ILE A 95 1.40 0.60 -18.86
C ILE A 95 1.20 -0.87 -19.20
N ARG A 96 2.28 -1.54 -19.61
CA ARG A 96 2.29 -2.98 -19.85
C ARG A 96 3.09 -3.67 -18.77
N SER A 97 2.54 -4.70 -18.13
CA SER A 97 3.23 -5.46 -17.09
C SER A 97 3.37 -6.93 -17.47
N LEU A 98 4.39 -7.56 -16.90
CA LEU A 98 4.58 -9.00 -16.87
C LEU A 98 4.85 -9.37 -15.41
N SER A 99 3.93 -10.08 -14.78
CA SER A 99 4.05 -10.57 -13.40
C SER A 99 4.01 -12.09 -13.36
N ILE A 100 4.39 -12.65 -12.22
CA ILE A 100 4.24 -14.08 -11.95
C ILE A 100 3.15 -14.24 -10.89
N ARG A 101 2.13 -15.03 -11.21
CA ARG A 101 1.05 -15.40 -10.28
C ARG A 101 0.80 -16.90 -10.38
N SER A 102 0.73 -17.59 -9.24
CA SER A 102 0.54 -19.05 -9.21
C SER A 102 1.53 -19.83 -10.10
N ARG A 103 2.80 -19.38 -10.13
CA ARG A 103 3.88 -19.92 -10.98
C ARG A 103 3.65 -19.79 -12.50
N GLN A 104 2.67 -18.99 -12.93
CA GLN A 104 2.40 -18.69 -14.33
C GLN A 104 2.67 -17.22 -14.63
N SER A 105 2.98 -16.93 -15.90
CA SER A 105 3.13 -15.55 -16.36
C SER A 105 1.75 -14.91 -16.55
N GLU A 106 1.60 -13.70 -16.04
CA GLU A 106 0.40 -12.88 -16.18
C GLU A 106 0.80 -11.58 -16.88
N ARG A 107 0.17 -11.29 -18.02
CA ARG A 107 0.41 -10.05 -18.78
C ARG A 107 -0.74 -9.08 -18.54
N GLY A 108 -0.40 -7.88 -18.09
CA GLY A 108 -1.36 -6.80 -17.87
C GLY A 108 -1.16 -5.66 -18.87
N VAL A 109 -2.26 -5.00 -19.23
CA VAL A 109 -2.24 -3.70 -19.92
C VAL A 109 -3.22 -2.79 -19.20
N VAL A 110 -2.74 -1.63 -18.77
CA VAL A 110 -3.56 -0.53 -18.28
C VAL A 110 -3.42 0.63 -19.24
N VAL A 111 -4.54 1.16 -19.70
CA VAL A 111 -4.63 2.40 -20.45
C VAL A 111 -5.37 3.38 -19.56
N MET A 112 -4.82 4.57 -19.37
CA MET A 112 -5.47 5.65 -18.63
C MET A 112 -5.47 6.91 -19.46
N GLU A 113 -6.64 7.51 -19.59
CA GLU A 113 -6.77 8.89 -20.04
C GLU A 113 -6.26 9.86 -18.97
N ARG A 114 -5.97 11.09 -19.38
CA ARG A 114 -5.54 12.16 -18.47
C ARG A 114 -6.47 12.33 -17.28
N ILE A 115 -7.79 12.33 -17.50
CA ILE A 115 -8.78 12.56 -16.45
C ILE A 115 -8.83 11.40 -15.45
N GLU A 116 -8.71 10.17 -15.94
CA GLU A 116 -8.64 8.96 -15.11
C GLU A 116 -7.37 8.95 -14.26
N ALA A 117 -6.23 9.32 -14.84
CA ALA A 117 -4.97 9.41 -14.11
C ALA A 117 -5.00 10.50 -13.03
N GLN A 118 -5.65 11.64 -13.29
CA GLN A 118 -5.88 12.68 -12.29
C GLN A 118 -6.77 12.20 -11.15
N SER A 119 -7.87 11.51 -11.47
CA SER A 119 -8.73 10.88 -10.47
C SER A 119 -7.96 9.86 -9.63
N ARG A 120 -7.16 9.00 -10.28
CA ARG A 120 -6.36 7.98 -9.58
C ARG A 120 -5.33 8.59 -8.64
N LEU A 121 -4.74 9.73 -9.02
CA LEU A 121 -3.83 10.48 -8.15
C LEU A 121 -4.56 11.10 -6.96
N ALA A 122 -5.76 11.65 -7.16
CA ALA A 122 -6.57 12.20 -6.08
C ALA A 122 -6.99 11.10 -5.07
N ASP A 123 -7.39 9.93 -5.57
CA ASP A 123 -7.72 8.77 -4.75
C ASP A 123 -6.50 8.28 -3.97
N LEU A 124 -5.34 8.14 -4.61
CA LEU A 124 -4.10 7.75 -3.93
C LEU A 124 -3.76 8.70 -2.78
N LYS A 125 -3.88 10.02 -3.00
CA LYS A 125 -3.64 11.03 -1.97
C LYS A 125 -4.58 10.86 -0.78
N ARG A 126 -5.89 10.79 -1.06
CA ARG A 126 -6.93 10.67 -0.05
C ARG A 126 -6.78 9.38 0.77
N GLU A 127 -6.63 8.25 0.08
CA GLU A 127 -6.48 6.93 0.70
C GLU A 127 -5.20 6.82 1.51
N GLY A 128 -4.09 7.34 1.00
CA GLY A 128 -2.80 7.33 1.70
C GLY A 128 -2.79 8.22 2.95
N GLN A 129 -3.36 9.42 2.87
CA GLN A 129 -3.51 10.31 4.04
C GLN A 129 -4.40 9.68 5.11
N HIS A 130 -5.52 9.07 4.70
CA HIS A 130 -6.44 8.43 5.63
C HIS A 130 -5.77 7.24 6.33
N LEU A 131 -5.06 6.37 5.59
CA LEU A 131 -4.34 5.25 6.19
C LEU A 131 -3.24 5.75 7.15
N ALA A 132 -2.44 6.73 6.74
CA ALA A 132 -1.38 7.29 7.61
C ALA A 132 -1.95 7.88 8.92
N SER A 133 -3.11 8.54 8.86
CA SER A 133 -3.81 9.06 10.04
C SER A 133 -4.24 7.95 11.00
N ILE A 134 -4.91 6.91 10.50
CA ILE A 134 -5.35 5.77 11.32
C ILE A 134 -4.15 5.03 11.92
N LEU A 135 -3.07 4.85 11.14
CA LEU A 135 -1.84 4.25 11.65
C LEU A 135 -1.19 5.10 12.75
N GLY A 136 -1.27 6.43 12.65
CA GLY A 136 -0.85 7.34 13.70
C GLY A 136 -1.65 7.19 14.99
N GLN A 137 -2.97 6.97 14.89
CA GLN A 137 -3.82 6.69 16.04
C GLN A 137 -3.48 5.34 16.69
N LEU A 138 -3.25 4.30 15.88
CA LEU A 138 -2.85 2.99 16.37
C LEU A 138 -1.53 3.04 17.15
N ARG A 139 -0.54 3.80 16.65
CA ARG A 139 0.74 3.98 17.37
C ARG A 139 0.54 4.56 18.76
N LYS A 140 -0.26 5.63 18.88
CA LYS A 140 -0.61 6.23 20.17
C LYS A 140 -1.31 5.23 21.10
N ALA A 141 -2.21 4.42 20.55
CA ALA A 141 -2.92 3.41 21.32
C ALA A 141 -2.02 2.25 21.76
N ALA A 142 -0.93 1.95 21.05
CA ALA A 142 0.02 0.90 21.39
C ALA A 142 1.05 1.33 22.45
N GLU A 143 1.32 2.63 22.57
CA GLU A 143 2.21 3.21 23.58
C GLU A 143 1.50 3.48 24.93
N ALA A 144 0.17 3.39 24.96
CA ALA A 144 -0.69 3.53 26.14
C ALA A 144 -1.13 2.16 26.69
#